data_AF-A0A166HCS2-F1
#
_entry.id   AF-A0A166HCS2-F1
#
_cell.length_a   1.000
_cell.length_b   1.000
_cell.length_c   1.000
_cell.angle_alpha   90.00
_cell.angle_beta   90.00
_cell.angle_gamma   90.00
#
_symmetry.space_group_name_H-M   'P 1'
#
loop_
_entity.id
_entity.type
_entity.pdbx_description
1 polymer ?
#
loop_
_entity_poly.entity_id
_entity_poly.type
_entity_poly.pdbx_seq_one_letter_code
_entity_poly.pdbx_strand_id
1 'polypeptide(L)'
;MRPTPPPSARNRSATPQGVAHSDLEKFSDQCRLWYFSQDEDAGRKMTQTLANLPPAQRAPYTRLQSSIRSAYHASVNARRHAEFRAHLTATQPGGSLMPHSRADPGGPMAQKERHDRLERFIGTWCTIGMPGTTPFFEGLWAVMRLQVLPEHLGGAGGNKIEWEFDDAVFKETAGKDFMLEAIDVLKGVLGFDELSSLQRSTSTSTQYAAPTPIHARATSQPLLSNDVEEPKVSPATSSLHLKRTRASSDPFLDNVNTNTAPSTSPRPSPSAAVTSVEESLTFDEDVFPEIPRANATFDDSDGEYMRTWTSPNLPNPEFVSLVSLFPAFVTRRPLPRFPISDPRRQADIEQGEDERGEGKQIRFGTGCMWISPKERAEGFQGGWWTRFRLWWRRTFC
;
A
#
# COMPACT_ATOMS: atom_id res chain seq x y z
N MET A 1 6.61 -58.66 62.41
CA MET A 1 7.18 -57.36 61.97
C MET A 1 6.19 -56.68 61.04
N ARG A 2 6.24 -55.35 61.02
CA ARG A 2 5.20 -54.38 60.67
C ARG A 2 4.72 -54.44 59.20
N PRO A 3 3.42 -54.24 58.90
CA PRO A 3 2.94 -54.02 57.54
C PRO A 3 3.27 -52.58 57.09
N THR A 4 3.72 -52.45 55.84
CA THR A 4 3.97 -51.19 55.14
C THR A 4 2.66 -50.43 54.91
N PRO A 5 2.60 -49.10 55.15
CA PRO A 5 1.42 -48.31 54.83
C PRO A 5 1.33 -48.04 53.32
N PRO A 6 0.12 -47.88 52.75
CA PRO A 6 -0.05 -47.55 51.34
C PRO A 6 0.44 -46.12 51.05
N PRO A 7 0.93 -45.83 49.84
CA PRO A 7 1.47 -44.53 49.50
C PRO A 7 0.37 -43.46 49.52
N SER A 8 0.70 -42.36 50.20
CA SER A 8 -0.07 -41.14 50.34
C SER A 8 -0.65 -40.68 49.00
N ALA A 9 -1.93 -40.33 49.02
CA ALA A 9 -2.66 -39.77 47.88
C ALA A 9 -1.85 -38.64 47.21
N ARG A 10 -1.52 -38.84 45.94
CA ARG A 10 -1.02 -37.78 45.06
C ARG A 10 -1.99 -36.61 45.12
N ASN A 11 -1.49 -35.45 45.56
CA ASN A 11 -2.10 -34.15 45.29
C ASN A 11 -2.33 -34.07 43.78
N ARG A 12 -3.58 -34.31 43.34
CA ARG A 12 -3.99 -34.03 41.97
C ARG A 12 -3.79 -32.55 41.76
N SER A 13 -2.90 -32.20 40.83
CA SER A 13 -2.77 -30.87 40.28
C SER A 13 -4.18 -30.40 39.92
N ALA A 14 -4.70 -29.39 40.62
CA ALA A 14 -5.93 -28.74 40.22
C ALA A 14 -5.64 -28.11 38.85
N THR A 15 -6.12 -28.74 37.79
CA THR A 15 -6.19 -28.12 36.46
C THR A 15 -6.85 -26.76 36.65
N PRO A 16 -6.24 -25.66 36.18
CA PRO A 16 -6.82 -24.34 36.38
C PRO A 16 -8.23 -24.38 35.82
N GLN A 17 -9.23 -24.12 36.68
CA GLN A 17 -10.62 -24.02 36.26
C GLN A 17 -10.64 -23.06 35.08
N GLY A 18 -11.10 -23.58 33.92
CA GLY A 18 -11.15 -22.82 32.69
C GLY A 18 -11.90 -21.51 32.90
N VAL A 19 -11.55 -20.49 32.11
CA VAL A 19 -12.25 -19.20 32.14
C VAL A 19 -13.75 -19.44 31.94
N ALA A 20 -14.57 -18.92 32.84
CA ALA A 20 -16.02 -19.07 32.76
C ALA A 20 -16.55 -18.42 31.47
N HIS A 21 -17.31 -19.19 30.68
CA HIS A 21 -17.85 -18.73 29.40
C HIS A 21 -18.67 -17.43 29.53
N SER A 22 -19.45 -17.31 30.61
CA SER A 22 -20.25 -16.13 30.92
C SER A 22 -19.45 -14.85 31.10
N ASP A 23 -18.19 -14.95 31.56
CA ASP A 23 -17.35 -13.78 31.79
C ASP A 23 -16.71 -13.30 30.48
N LEU A 24 -16.38 -14.24 29.59
CA LEU A 24 -15.96 -13.92 28.22
C LEU A 24 -17.09 -13.27 27.41
N GLU A 25 -18.34 -13.73 27.56
CA GLU A 25 -19.50 -13.11 26.91
C GLU A 25 -19.70 -11.66 27.36
N LYS A 26 -19.74 -11.41 28.68
CA LYS A 26 -19.86 -10.05 29.23
C LYS A 26 -18.73 -9.14 28.75
N PHE A 27 -17.51 -9.66 28.72
CA PHE A 27 -16.35 -8.93 28.19
C PHE A 27 -16.48 -8.67 26.68
N SER A 28 -17.03 -9.63 25.93
CA SER A 28 -17.32 -9.46 24.49
C SER A 28 -18.31 -8.31 24.26
N ASP A 29 -19.33 -8.20 25.09
CA ASP A 29 -20.34 -7.14 24.99
C ASP A 29 -19.76 -5.77 25.35
N GLN A 30 -18.90 -5.70 26.38
CA GLN A 30 -18.15 -4.48 26.70
C GLN A 30 -17.25 -4.05 25.54
N CYS A 31 -16.56 -5.00 24.89
CA CYS A 31 -15.76 -4.71 23.70
C CYS A 31 -16.61 -4.17 22.55
N ARG A 32 -17.78 -4.79 22.27
CA ARG A 32 -18.68 -4.35 21.20
C ARG A 32 -19.25 -2.96 21.46
N LEU A 33 -19.76 -2.69 22.67
CA LEU A 33 -20.27 -1.38 23.06
C LEU A 33 -19.19 -0.30 22.94
N TRP A 34 -17.97 -0.61 23.34
CA TRP A 34 -16.85 0.31 23.19
C TRP A 34 -16.55 0.62 21.71
N TYR A 35 -16.24 -0.39 20.89
CA TYR A 35 -15.81 -0.14 19.51
C TYR A 35 -16.94 0.37 18.60
N PHE A 36 -18.15 -0.22 18.68
CA PHE A 36 -19.25 0.09 17.76
C PHE A 36 -20.14 1.24 18.24
N SER A 37 -20.31 1.40 19.55
CA SER A 37 -21.19 2.43 20.12
C SER A 37 -20.45 3.60 20.78
N GLN A 38 -19.12 3.54 20.85
CA GLN A 38 -18.27 4.57 21.49
C GLN A 38 -18.66 4.81 22.97
N ASP A 39 -19.07 3.74 23.67
CA ASP A 39 -19.45 3.80 25.08
C ASP A 39 -18.22 3.79 26.01
N GLU A 40 -17.85 4.96 26.52
CA GLU A 40 -16.73 5.17 27.45
C GLU A 40 -16.83 4.31 28.73
N ASP A 41 -18.04 4.03 29.24
CA ASP A 41 -18.21 3.18 30.43
C ASP A 41 -17.85 1.73 30.11
N ALA A 42 -18.21 1.26 28.93
CA ALA A 42 -17.82 -0.06 28.44
C ALA A 42 -16.30 -0.14 28.21
N GLY A 43 -15.68 0.91 27.67
CA GLY A 43 -14.22 1.02 27.49
C GLY A 43 -13.44 0.94 28.81
N ARG A 44 -13.94 1.62 29.85
CA ARG A 44 -13.38 1.54 31.21
C ARG A 44 -13.51 0.14 31.80
N LYS A 45 -14.69 -0.49 31.71
CA LYS A 45 -14.93 -1.85 32.21
C LYS A 45 -14.08 -2.91 31.49
N MET A 46 -13.91 -2.78 30.17
CA MET A 46 -13.03 -3.63 29.37
C MET A 46 -11.57 -3.54 29.88
N THR A 47 -11.06 -2.32 30.05
CA THR A 47 -9.67 -2.09 30.52
C THR A 47 -9.48 -2.59 31.96
N GLN A 48 -10.45 -2.33 32.84
CA GLN A 48 -10.43 -2.82 34.22
C GLN A 48 -10.43 -4.35 34.28
N THR A 49 -11.22 -5.01 33.44
CA THR A 49 -11.26 -6.48 33.37
C THR A 49 -9.88 -7.04 33.00
N LEU A 50 -9.23 -6.49 31.97
CA LEU A 50 -7.88 -6.93 31.57
C LEU A 50 -6.81 -6.67 32.64
N ALA A 51 -6.90 -5.56 33.36
CA ALA A 51 -5.97 -5.21 34.42
C ALA A 51 -6.07 -6.16 35.62
N ASN A 52 -7.29 -6.53 36.01
CA ASN A 52 -7.56 -7.35 37.20
C ASN A 52 -7.37 -8.85 36.98
N LEU A 53 -7.29 -9.32 35.73
CA LEU A 53 -7.09 -10.73 35.41
C LEU A 53 -5.66 -11.19 35.75
N PRO A 54 -5.49 -12.39 36.36
CA PRO A 54 -4.18 -13.03 36.50
C PRO A 54 -3.52 -13.28 35.14
N PRO A 55 -2.19 -13.19 35.00
CA PRO A 55 -1.49 -13.39 33.73
C PRO A 55 -1.87 -14.68 32.99
N ALA A 56 -2.06 -15.78 33.71
CA ALA A 56 -2.44 -17.08 33.14
C ALA A 56 -3.81 -17.09 32.44
N GLN A 57 -4.71 -16.16 32.78
CA GLN A 57 -6.08 -16.10 32.25
C GLN A 57 -6.29 -14.98 31.22
N ARG A 58 -5.28 -14.13 30.95
CA ARG A 58 -5.42 -12.96 30.05
C ARG A 58 -5.49 -13.31 28.57
N ALA A 59 -4.88 -14.43 28.16
CA ALA A 59 -4.77 -14.81 26.76
C ALA A 59 -6.14 -14.90 26.02
N PRO A 60 -7.17 -15.60 26.54
CA PRO A 60 -8.47 -15.68 25.86
C PRO A 60 -9.16 -14.32 25.73
N TYR A 61 -9.12 -13.47 26.76
CA TYR A 61 -9.69 -12.11 26.73
C TYR A 61 -8.99 -11.23 25.69
N THR A 62 -7.66 -11.30 25.63
CA THR A 62 -6.86 -10.51 24.67
C THR A 62 -7.17 -10.93 23.23
N ARG A 63 -7.27 -12.25 22.97
CA ARG A 63 -7.66 -12.79 21.64
C ARG A 63 -9.07 -12.37 21.24
N LEU A 64 -10.00 -12.36 22.20
CA LEU A 64 -11.37 -11.91 21.98
C LEU A 64 -11.44 -10.41 21.67
N GLN A 65 -10.73 -9.58 22.45
CA GLN A 65 -10.63 -8.15 22.20
C GLN A 65 -10.01 -7.86 20.84
N SER A 66 -8.92 -8.54 20.47
CA SER A 66 -8.27 -8.36 19.16
C SER A 66 -9.20 -8.78 18.03
N SER A 67 -9.91 -9.91 18.16
CA SER A 67 -10.88 -10.37 17.17
C SER A 67 -12.00 -9.34 16.95
N ILE A 68 -12.61 -8.82 18.02
CA ILE A 68 -13.67 -7.80 17.93
C ILE A 68 -13.13 -6.49 17.34
N ARG A 69 -11.92 -6.07 17.73
CA ARG A 69 -11.25 -4.89 17.16
C ARG A 69 -11.01 -5.05 15.66
N SER A 70 -10.51 -6.22 15.23
CA SER A 70 -10.32 -6.52 13.80
C SER A 70 -11.65 -6.50 13.05
N ALA A 71 -12.70 -7.13 13.59
CA ALA A 71 -14.04 -7.10 13.00
C ALA A 71 -14.61 -5.68 12.88
N TYR A 72 -14.36 -4.83 13.89
CA TYR A 72 -14.72 -3.41 13.83
C TYR A 72 -13.99 -2.68 12.69
N HIS A 73 -12.66 -2.81 12.61
CA HIS A 73 -11.89 -2.17 11.54
C HIS A 73 -12.30 -2.67 10.14
N ALA A 74 -12.54 -3.97 10.00
CA ALA A 74 -13.07 -4.55 8.76
C ALA A 74 -14.44 -3.94 8.40
N SER A 75 -15.35 -3.79 9.36
CA SER A 75 -16.65 -3.15 9.10
C SER A 75 -16.54 -1.67 8.71
N VAL A 76 -15.61 -0.93 9.33
CA VAL A 76 -15.34 0.48 9.01
C VAL A 76 -14.75 0.61 7.61
N ASN A 77 -13.79 -0.25 7.25
CA ASN A 77 -13.18 -0.30 5.92
C ASN A 77 -14.21 -0.69 4.86
N ALA A 78 -15.04 -1.71 5.12
CA ALA A 78 -16.12 -2.14 4.24
C ALA A 78 -17.13 -1.00 3.98
N ARG A 79 -17.53 -0.27 5.01
CA ARG A 79 -18.39 0.92 4.86
C ARG A 79 -17.71 2.00 4.01
N ARG A 80 -16.46 2.35 4.32
CA ARG A 80 -15.70 3.37 3.55
C ARG A 80 -15.58 2.96 2.09
N HIS A 81 -15.34 1.69 1.81
CA HIS A 81 -15.22 1.16 0.47
C HIS A 81 -16.54 1.14 -0.29
N ALA A 82 -17.65 0.80 0.38
CA ALA A 82 -18.99 0.89 -0.19
C ALA A 82 -19.35 2.35 -0.52
N GLU A 83 -19.06 3.30 0.37
CA GLU A 83 -19.25 4.74 0.12
C GLU A 83 -18.43 5.22 -1.08
N PHE A 84 -17.15 4.87 -1.14
CA PHE A 84 -16.27 5.18 -2.27
C PHE A 84 -16.84 4.65 -3.60
N ARG A 85 -17.22 3.37 -3.65
CA ARG A 85 -17.77 2.73 -4.86
C ARG A 85 -19.11 3.34 -5.27
N ALA A 86 -19.98 3.64 -4.30
CA ALA A 86 -21.28 4.25 -4.58
C ALA A 86 -21.10 5.65 -5.19
N HIS A 87 -20.21 6.46 -4.62
CA HIS A 87 -19.94 7.80 -5.14
C HIS A 87 -19.27 7.76 -6.51
N LEU A 88 -18.25 6.90 -6.67
CA LEU A 88 -17.55 6.73 -7.94
C LEU A 88 -18.49 6.31 -9.08
N THR A 89 -19.40 5.36 -8.83
CA THR A 89 -20.34 4.87 -9.85
C THR A 89 -21.49 5.85 -10.13
N ALA A 90 -21.93 6.62 -9.13
CA ALA A 90 -22.97 7.63 -9.29
C ALA A 90 -22.48 8.87 -10.08
N THR A 91 -21.22 9.28 -9.87
CA THR A 91 -20.63 10.41 -10.61
C THR A 91 -20.38 9.99 -12.05
N GLN A 92 -20.80 10.79 -13.02
CA GLN A 92 -20.51 10.56 -14.45
C GLN A 92 -19.37 11.48 -14.90
N PRO A 93 -18.53 11.09 -15.88
CA PRO A 93 -17.50 11.97 -16.42
C PRO A 93 -18.10 13.28 -16.95
N GLY A 94 -17.67 14.42 -16.42
CA GLY A 94 -18.24 15.74 -16.76
C GLY A 94 -19.66 16.00 -16.21
N GLY A 95 -20.22 15.05 -15.45
CA GLY A 95 -21.58 15.08 -14.93
C GLY A 95 -21.83 16.07 -13.79
N SER A 96 -20.78 16.51 -13.10
CA SER A 96 -20.85 17.44 -11.96
C SER A 96 -20.84 18.91 -12.40
N LEU A 97 -20.69 19.20 -13.70
CA LEU A 97 -20.87 20.53 -14.27
C LEU A 97 -22.33 20.97 -14.21
N MET A 98 -22.57 22.29 -14.14
CA MET A 98 -23.92 22.85 -14.18
C MET A 98 -24.62 22.49 -15.50
N PRO A 99 -25.97 22.35 -15.52
CA PRO A 99 -26.71 21.93 -16.72
C PRO A 99 -26.39 22.74 -17.98
N HIS A 100 -26.24 24.06 -17.88
CA HIS A 100 -25.87 24.92 -19.02
C HIS A 100 -24.44 24.68 -19.53
N SER A 101 -23.50 24.34 -18.64
CA SER A 101 -22.12 23.99 -18.99
C SER A 101 -22.03 22.59 -19.60
N ARG A 102 -22.92 21.67 -19.21
CA ARG A 102 -23.01 20.33 -19.79
C ARG A 102 -23.58 20.31 -21.20
N ALA A 103 -24.41 21.28 -21.55
CA ALA A 103 -24.97 21.39 -22.90
C ALA A 103 -23.89 21.69 -23.96
N ASP A 104 -22.83 22.40 -23.57
CA ASP A 104 -21.63 22.63 -24.39
C ASP A 104 -20.36 22.43 -23.55
N PRO A 105 -19.89 21.17 -23.38
CA PRO A 105 -18.73 20.85 -22.55
C PRO A 105 -17.42 21.49 -23.00
N GLY A 106 -17.32 21.84 -24.29
CA GLY A 106 -16.17 22.53 -24.87
C GLY A 106 -16.25 24.05 -24.76
N GLY A 107 -17.42 24.59 -24.42
CA GLY A 107 -17.71 26.01 -24.38
C GLY A 107 -17.00 26.77 -23.24
N PRO A 108 -16.87 28.10 -23.36
CA PRO A 108 -16.15 28.92 -22.39
C PRO A 108 -16.75 28.88 -20.98
N MET A 109 -18.06 28.66 -20.86
CA MET A 109 -18.72 28.51 -19.55
C MET A 109 -18.27 27.23 -18.84
N ALA A 110 -18.21 26.11 -19.56
CA ALA A 110 -17.74 24.84 -19.01
C ALA A 110 -16.24 24.91 -18.64
N GLN A 111 -15.43 25.54 -19.48
CA GLN A 111 -14.00 25.77 -19.19
C GLN A 111 -13.82 26.62 -17.91
N LYS A 112 -14.57 27.71 -17.78
CA LYS A 112 -14.54 28.56 -16.58
C LYS A 112 -14.98 27.79 -15.35
N GLU A 113 -16.06 27.02 -15.43
CA GLU A 113 -16.53 26.23 -14.29
C GLU A 113 -15.51 25.16 -13.86
N ARG A 114 -14.88 24.46 -14.82
CA ARG A 114 -13.80 23.51 -14.53
C ARG A 114 -12.63 24.19 -13.85
N HIS A 115 -12.23 25.36 -14.33
CA HIS A 115 -11.17 26.17 -13.74
C HIS A 115 -11.52 26.57 -12.29
N ASP A 116 -12.68 27.19 -12.06
CA ASP A 116 -13.10 27.68 -10.75
C ASP A 116 -13.29 26.54 -9.72
N ARG A 117 -13.69 25.35 -10.17
CA ARG A 117 -13.81 24.17 -9.29
C ARG A 117 -12.46 23.52 -9.01
N LEU A 118 -11.58 23.40 -10.01
CA LEU A 118 -10.24 22.87 -9.80
C LEU A 118 -9.41 23.81 -8.91
N GLU A 119 -9.52 25.12 -9.10
CA GLU A 119 -8.83 26.12 -8.28
C GLU A 119 -9.22 26.00 -6.81
N ARG A 120 -10.52 25.91 -6.52
CA ARG A 120 -11.01 25.69 -5.14
C ARG A 120 -10.49 24.38 -4.57
N PHE A 121 -10.55 23.30 -5.32
CA PHE A 121 -10.09 21.99 -4.87
C PHE A 121 -8.58 21.97 -4.54
N ILE A 122 -7.75 22.55 -5.41
CA ILE A 122 -6.31 22.72 -5.17
C ILE A 122 -6.09 23.64 -3.96
N GLY A 123 -6.80 24.77 -3.87
CA GLY A 123 -6.67 25.71 -2.77
C GLY A 123 -7.05 25.12 -1.41
N THR A 124 -8.04 24.23 -1.38
CA THR A 124 -8.46 23.53 -0.16
C THR A 124 -7.47 22.43 0.19
N TRP A 125 -7.16 21.52 -0.74
CA TRP A 125 -6.52 20.24 -0.42
C TRP A 125 -5.03 20.14 -0.79
N CYS A 126 -4.51 21.04 -1.62
CA CYS A 126 -3.11 21.08 -2.03
C CYS A 126 -2.37 22.21 -1.30
N THR A 127 -2.26 22.08 0.03
CA THR A 127 -1.60 23.08 0.88
C THR A 127 -0.37 22.48 1.55
N ILE A 128 0.60 23.32 1.92
CA ILE A 128 1.83 22.89 2.61
C ILE A 128 1.52 22.19 3.95
N GLY A 129 0.40 22.56 4.59
CA GLY A 129 -0.06 21.95 5.84
C GLY A 129 -0.68 20.56 5.67
N MET A 130 -0.92 20.10 4.44
CA MET A 130 -1.49 18.78 4.13
C MET A 130 -0.58 17.99 3.19
N PRO A 131 0.57 17.50 3.69
CA PRO A 131 1.53 16.76 2.85
C PRO A 131 0.97 15.43 2.34
N GLY A 132 -0.02 14.85 3.03
CA GLY A 132 -0.62 13.56 2.66
C GLY A 132 -1.16 13.55 1.22
N THR A 133 -1.86 14.61 0.81
CA THR A 133 -2.47 14.73 -0.53
C THR A 133 -1.48 15.13 -1.62
N THR A 134 -0.27 15.55 -1.25
CA THR A 134 0.70 16.11 -2.20
C THR A 134 1.06 15.14 -3.34
N PRO A 135 1.33 13.84 -3.10
CA PRO A 135 1.60 12.87 -4.17
C PRO A 135 0.46 12.74 -5.19
N PHE A 136 -0.80 12.84 -4.75
CA PHE A 136 -1.96 12.82 -5.64
C PHE A 136 -1.95 14.03 -6.58
N PHE A 137 -1.70 15.22 -6.03
CA PHE A 137 -1.63 16.46 -6.83
C PHE A 137 -0.41 16.50 -7.76
N GLU A 138 0.73 15.95 -7.34
CA GLU A 138 1.89 15.76 -8.21
C GLU A 138 1.55 14.85 -9.41
N GLY A 139 0.84 13.76 -9.16
CA GLY A 139 0.36 12.87 -10.21
C GLY A 139 -0.60 13.57 -11.17
N LEU A 140 -1.62 14.25 -10.63
CA LEU A 140 -2.61 14.98 -11.43
C LEU A 140 -1.95 16.08 -12.29
N TRP A 141 -1.03 16.85 -11.70
CA TRP A 141 -0.25 17.86 -12.42
C TRP A 141 0.55 17.23 -13.55
N ALA A 142 1.23 16.11 -13.30
CA ALA A 142 2.05 15.44 -14.29
C ALA A 142 1.23 14.92 -15.47
N VAL A 143 0.08 14.27 -15.23
CA VAL A 143 -0.85 13.85 -16.29
C VAL A 143 -1.23 15.04 -17.15
N MET A 144 -1.74 16.12 -16.55
CA MET A 144 -2.16 17.31 -17.29
C MET A 144 -1.01 17.95 -18.07
N ARG A 145 0.20 17.99 -17.49
CA ARG A 145 1.36 18.61 -18.12
C ARG A 145 1.87 17.79 -19.29
N LEU A 146 1.95 16.46 -19.14
CA LEU A 146 2.35 15.53 -20.19
C LEU A 146 1.35 15.47 -21.34
N GLN A 147 0.06 15.70 -21.04
CA GLN A 147 -0.99 15.76 -22.05
C GLN A 147 -0.82 16.92 -23.03
N VAL A 148 -0.19 18.02 -22.60
CA VAL A 148 0.09 19.20 -23.44
C VAL A 148 1.43 19.10 -24.14
N LEU A 149 2.38 18.33 -23.59
CA LEU A 149 3.71 18.21 -24.16
C LEU A 149 3.68 17.49 -25.53
N PRO A 150 4.43 17.99 -26.53
CA PRO A 150 4.61 17.29 -27.79
C PRO A 150 5.29 15.93 -27.62
N GLU A 151 4.95 14.97 -28.48
CA GLU A 151 5.51 13.61 -28.47
C GLU A 151 7.05 13.59 -28.61
N HIS A 152 7.62 14.40 -29.51
CA HIS A 152 9.08 14.54 -29.67
C HIS A 152 9.80 15.11 -28.43
N LEU A 153 9.05 15.63 -27.45
CA LEU A 153 9.58 16.08 -26.16
C LEU A 153 9.21 15.11 -25.02
N GLY A 154 8.69 13.93 -25.34
CA GLY A 154 8.24 12.91 -24.39
C GLY A 154 6.92 13.23 -23.70
N GLY A 155 6.03 13.96 -24.38
CA GLY A 155 4.62 14.07 -23.99
C GLY A 155 3.73 13.06 -24.71
N ALA A 156 2.43 13.07 -24.41
CA ALA A 156 1.48 12.10 -24.99
C ALA A 156 1.00 12.47 -26.40
N GLY A 157 1.22 13.72 -26.84
CA GLY A 157 0.86 14.15 -28.20
C GLY A 157 -0.64 14.03 -28.49
N GLY A 158 -0.97 13.30 -29.54
CA GLY A 158 -2.35 13.04 -29.99
C GLY A 158 -3.08 11.97 -29.18
N ASN A 159 -2.40 11.26 -28.30
CA ASN A 159 -2.96 10.17 -27.50
C ASN A 159 -3.30 10.63 -26.09
N LYS A 160 -4.22 9.90 -25.45
CA LYS A 160 -4.58 10.08 -24.04
C LYS A 160 -3.53 9.44 -23.12
N ILE A 161 -3.50 9.87 -21.87
CA ILE A 161 -2.70 9.25 -20.82
C ILE A 161 -3.60 8.39 -19.95
N GLU A 162 -3.15 7.17 -19.66
CA GLU A 162 -3.73 6.33 -18.61
C GLU A 162 -2.87 6.48 -17.35
N TRP A 163 -3.54 6.69 -16.21
CA TRP A 163 -2.93 6.92 -14.91
C TRP A 163 -3.50 5.93 -13.90
N GLU A 164 -2.69 4.99 -13.46
CA GLU A 164 -3.09 3.92 -12.56
C GLU A 164 -2.58 4.15 -11.15
N PHE A 165 -3.48 4.09 -10.18
CA PHE A 165 -3.15 4.13 -8.77
C PHE A 165 -4.22 3.43 -7.93
N ASP A 166 -3.88 3.12 -6.68
CA ASP A 166 -4.73 2.43 -5.74
C ASP A 166 -5.87 3.35 -5.21
N ASP A 167 -7.08 2.80 -5.14
CA ASP A 167 -8.24 3.41 -4.47
C ASP A 167 -7.93 3.91 -3.03
N ALA A 168 -6.94 3.33 -2.33
CA ALA A 168 -6.46 3.81 -1.01
C ALA A 168 -6.08 5.29 -1.02
N VAL A 169 -5.62 5.82 -2.15
CA VAL A 169 -5.25 7.23 -2.34
C VAL A 169 -6.44 8.15 -2.11
N PHE A 170 -7.66 7.72 -2.42
CA PHE A 170 -8.85 8.47 -2.08
C PHE A 170 -9.31 8.19 -0.65
N LYS A 171 -9.23 6.94 -0.20
CA LYS A 171 -9.80 6.48 1.07
C LYS A 171 -9.01 6.92 2.31
N GLU A 172 -7.69 7.07 2.21
CA GLU A 172 -6.81 7.20 3.39
C GLU A 172 -6.15 8.57 3.53
N THR A 173 -6.01 9.31 2.43
CA THR A 173 -5.08 10.44 2.37
C THR A 173 -5.51 11.67 3.18
N ALA A 174 -6.79 12.03 3.14
CA ALA A 174 -7.31 13.21 3.83
C ALA A 174 -8.78 13.06 4.27
N GLY A 175 -9.23 11.81 4.46
CA GLY A 175 -10.56 11.50 4.95
C GLY A 175 -11.66 11.58 3.90
N LYS A 176 -12.91 11.48 4.38
CA LYS A 176 -14.11 11.33 3.55
C LYS A 176 -14.38 12.53 2.65
N ASP A 177 -14.20 13.75 3.14
CA ASP A 177 -14.52 14.96 2.37
C ASP A 177 -13.58 15.10 1.16
N PHE A 178 -12.28 14.84 1.35
CA PHE A 178 -11.33 14.75 0.25
C PHE A 178 -11.72 13.68 -0.76
N MET A 179 -12.07 12.47 -0.29
CA MET A 179 -12.48 11.36 -1.16
C MET A 179 -13.63 11.77 -2.09
N LEU A 180 -14.69 12.38 -1.55
CA LEU A 180 -15.87 12.80 -2.31
C LEU A 180 -15.53 13.93 -3.29
N GLU A 181 -14.85 14.98 -2.83
CA GLU A 181 -14.51 16.14 -3.66
C GLU A 181 -13.50 15.77 -4.76
N ALA A 182 -12.54 14.89 -4.47
CA ALA A 182 -11.56 14.44 -5.44
C ALA A 182 -12.21 13.62 -6.56
N ILE A 183 -13.17 12.75 -6.26
CA ILE A 183 -13.97 12.04 -7.28
C ILE A 183 -14.79 13.04 -8.09
N ASP A 184 -15.48 13.97 -7.43
CA ASP A 184 -16.30 14.97 -8.11
C ASP A 184 -15.48 15.86 -9.03
N VAL A 185 -14.27 16.24 -8.64
CA VAL A 185 -13.39 17.08 -9.46
C VAL A 185 -12.74 16.26 -10.57
N LEU A 186 -12.14 15.11 -10.26
CA LEU A 186 -11.41 14.30 -11.25
C LEU A 186 -12.35 13.72 -12.29
N LYS A 187 -13.40 13.03 -11.85
CA LYS A 187 -14.39 12.42 -12.74
C LYS A 187 -15.44 13.44 -13.16
N GLY A 188 -16.13 14.02 -12.18
CA GLY A 188 -17.35 14.81 -12.42
C GLY A 188 -17.13 16.16 -13.10
N VAL A 189 -16.00 16.83 -12.85
CA VAL A 189 -15.71 18.16 -13.38
C VAL A 189 -14.76 18.07 -14.56
N LEU A 190 -13.60 17.44 -14.38
CA LEU A 190 -12.57 17.34 -15.41
C LEU A 190 -12.92 16.32 -16.49
N GLY A 191 -13.71 15.29 -16.15
CA GLY A 191 -14.15 14.27 -17.10
C GLY A 191 -13.13 13.16 -17.32
N PHE A 192 -12.33 12.81 -16.31
CA PHE A 192 -11.54 11.59 -16.38
C PHE A 192 -12.47 10.37 -16.46
N ASP A 193 -12.09 9.40 -17.28
CA ASP A 193 -12.78 8.12 -17.37
C ASP A 193 -12.04 7.09 -16.52
N GLU A 194 -12.73 6.42 -15.62
CA GLU A 194 -12.18 5.38 -14.78
C GLU A 194 -12.51 3.98 -15.31
N LEU A 195 -11.52 3.10 -15.26
CA LEU A 195 -11.69 1.67 -15.50
C LEU A 195 -11.11 0.95 -14.29
N SER A 196 -11.92 0.10 -13.65
CA SER A 196 -11.37 -0.89 -12.71
C SER A 196 -10.40 -1.75 -13.51
N SER A 197 -9.14 -1.84 -13.10
CA SER A 197 -8.31 -2.91 -13.64
C SER A 197 -8.95 -4.20 -13.16
N LEU A 198 -9.62 -4.94 -14.04
CA LEU A 198 -9.91 -6.34 -13.76
C LEU A 198 -8.55 -6.95 -13.50
N GLN A 199 -8.37 -7.41 -12.26
CA GLN A 199 -7.32 -8.26 -11.74
C GLN A 199 -6.68 -9.04 -12.90
N ARG A 200 -5.70 -8.44 -13.58
CA ARG A 200 -4.88 -9.15 -14.55
C ARG A 200 -3.92 -9.86 -13.63
N SER A 201 -4.31 -11.06 -13.22
CA SER A 201 -3.57 -11.93 -12.32
C SER A 201 -2.09 -11.75 -12.61
N THR A 202 -1.39 -11.04 -11.74
CA THR A 202 0.07 -11.09 -11.67
C THR A 202 0.39 -12.48 -11.16
N SER A 203 0.24 -13.48 -12.02
CA SER A 203 0.93 -14.75 -11.92
C SER A 203 2.40 -14.53 -12.25
N THR A 204 3.04 -13.65 -11.47
CA THR A 204 4.43 -13.81 -11.06
C THR A 204 4.41 -14.43 -9.67
N SER A 205 3.74 -15.58 -9.56
CA SER A 205 4.20 -16.59 -8.62
C SER A 205 5.51 -17.09 -9.19
N THR A 206 6.62 -16.52 -8.70
CA THR A 206 7.84 -17.31 -8.53
C THR A 206 7.41 -18.64 -7.94
N GLN A 207 7.54 -19.70 -8.74
CA GLN A 207 7.34 -21.08 -8.32
C GLN A 207 8.31 -21.40 -7.19
N TYR A 208 7.97 -21.00 -5.97
CA TYR A 208 8.41 -21.71 -4.79
C TYR A 208 7.41 -22.82 -4.61
N ALA A 209 7.80 -23.98 -5.13
CA ALA A 209 7.12 -25.24 -4.84
C ALA A 209 6.87 -25.33 -3.33
N ALA A 210 5.61 -25.55 -2.96
CA ALA A 210 5.26 -25.89 -1.60
C ALA A 210 6.07 -27.14 -1.17
N PRO A 211 6.74 -27.12 0.00
CA PRO A 211 7.52 -28.26 0.45
C PRO A 211 6.57 -29.39 0.86
N THR A 212 6.64 -30.51 0.15
CA THR A 212 6.07 -31.78 0.60
C THR A 212 6.93 -32.32 1.77
N PRO A 213 6.31 -32.85 2.85
CA PRO A 213 7.05 -33.32 4.01
C PRO A 213 7.35 -34.81 3.85
N ILE A 214 8.54 -35.17 3.39
CA ILE A 214 8.99 -36.58 3.43
C ILE A 214 10.47 -36.66 3.85
N HIS A 215 10.68 -37.53 4.83
CA HIS A 215 11.87 -37.81 5.62
C HIS A 215 13.20 -37.99 4.86
N ALA A 216 14.27 -37.57 5.53
CA ALA A 216 15.66 -37.74 5.16
C ALA A 216 16.12 -39.21 5.11
N ARG A 217 16.99 -39.55 4.15
CA ARG A 217 18.18 -40.38 4.41
C ARG A 217 19.24 -40.24 3.30
N ALA A 218 20.48 -40.30 3.77
CA ALA A 218 21.76 -40.08 3.10
C ALA A 218 22.01 -40.86 1.82
N THR A 219 22.82 -40.29 0.89
CA THR A 219 24.00 -40.98 0.31
C THR A 219 24.94 -40.03 -0.44
N SER A 220 26.23 -40.19 -0.11
CA SER A 220 27.52 -39.80 -0.72
C SER A 220 27.65 -39.11 -2.10
N GLN A 221 28.60 -38.16 -2.14
CA GLN A 221 29.60 -37.79 -3.18
C GLN A 221 29.94 -38.84 -4.28
N PRO A 222 30.45 -38.47 -5.48
CA PRO A 222 31.78 -37.83 -5.62
C PRO A 222 32.06 -36.85 -6.79
N LEU A 223 33.25 -36.25 -6.66
CA LEU A 223 34.09 -35.44 -7.54
C LEU A 223 34.05 -35.75 -9.05
N LEU A 224 34.28 -34.73 -9.88
CA LEU A 224 35.27 -34.77 -10.96
C LEU A 224 35.63 -33.35 -11.46
N SER A 225 36.93 -33.06 -11.39
CA SER A 225 37.64 -31.91 -11.93
C SER A 225 37.99 -32.14 -13.41
N ASN A 226 38.16 -31.07 -14.19
CA ASN A 226 39.36 -30.94 -15.03
C ASN A 226 39.55 -29.52 -15.58
N ASP A 227 40.70 -28.97 -15.22
CA ASP A 227 41.38 -27.80 -15.77
C ASP A 227 41.87 -28.04 -17.21
N VAL A 228 41.93 -26.97 -18.02
CA VAL A 228 43.06 -26.73 -18.95
C VAL A 228 43.37 -25.22 -19.03
N GLU A 229 44.55 -24.94 -18.48
CA GLU A 229 45.54 -23.85 -18.57
C GLU A 229 45.44 -22.66 -19.56
N GLU A 230 45.74 -21.49 -18.95
CA GLU A 230 46.47 -20.25 -19.36
C GLU A 230 47.83 -20.49 -20.09
N PRO A 231 48.78 -19.53 -20.37
CA PRO A 231 48.95 -18.11 -19.93
C PRO A 231 49.40 -17.10 -21.05
N LYS A 232 49.38 -15.77 -20.87
CA LYS A 232 50.45 -14.85 -20.39
C LYS A 232 50.06 -13.42 -20.86
N VAL A 233 50.42 -12.25 -20.30
CA VAL A 233 51.17 -11.75 -19.13
C VAL A 233 50.90 -10.23 -19.07
N SER A 234 50.72 -9.69 -17.86
CA SER A 234 50.55 -8.27 -17.48
C SER A 234 51.90 -7.48 -17.48
N PRO A 235 51.97 -6.16 -17.15
CA PRO A 235 51.84 -5.65 -15.75
C PRO A 235 51.13 -4.27 -15.59
N ALA A 236 50.29 -4.10 -14.56
CA ALA A 236 50.51 -3.37 -13.28
C ALA A 236 50.60 -1.82 -13.41
N THR A 237 49.81 -0.97 -12.74
CA THR A 237 49.74 -0.77 -11.27
C THR A 237 48.68 0.29 -10.88
N SER A 238 48.23 0.20 -9.62
CA SER A 238 47.79 1.26 -8.69
C SER A 238 46.34 1.22 -8.19
N SER A 239 46.28 1.00 -6.88
CA SER A 239 45.15 0.95 -5.95
C SER A 239 44.74 2.34 -5.47
N LEU A 240 43.44 2.59 -5.27
CA LEU A 240 42.94 3.36 -4.13
C LEU A 240 41.53 2.90 -3.75
N HIS A 241 41.43 2.31 -2.56
CA HIS A 241 40.18 2.03 -1.85
C HIS A 241 39.52 3.33 -1.38
N LEU A 242 38.23 3.53 -1.66
CA LEU A 242 37.40 4.46 -0.90
C LEU A 242 36.27 3.75 -0.16
N LYS A 243 36.20 4.07 1.13
CA LYS A 243 35.41 3.47 2.20
C LYS A 243 33.92 3.73 2.04
N ARG A 244 33.13 2.66 2.21
CA ARG A 244 31.67 2.69 2.43
C ARG A 244 31.39 2.94 3.91
N THR A 245 30.76 4.05 4.25
CA THR A 245 30.27 4.38 5.59
C THR A 245 29.06 3.51 5.93
N ARG A 246 29.13 2.75 7.04
CA ARG A 246 28.03 1.98 7.64
C ARG A 246 27.59 2.61 8.97
N ALA A 247 26.31 2.46 9.29
CA ALA A 247 25.59 3.13 10.37
C ALA A 247 25.93 2.62 11.79
N SER A 248 25.65 3.47 12.78
CA SER A 248 26.09 3.40 14.17
C SER A 248 25.20 2.59 15.12
N SER A 249 24.83 1.36 14.76
CA SER A 249 24.01 0.51 15.65
C SER A 249 24.25 -0.99 15.43
N ASP A 250 25.49 -1.42 15.61
CA ASP A 250 25.85 -2.85 15.69
C ASP A 250 26.08 -3.22 17.18
N PRO A 251 25.22 -4.04 17.80
CA PRO A 251 25.21 -4.26 19.25
C PRO A 251 26.13 -5.40 19.72
N PHE A 252 27.05 -5.88 18.88
CA PHE A 252 27.93 -7.00 19.20
C PHE A 252 29.41 -6.64 19.10
N LEU A 253 29.91 -5.73 19.95
CA LEU A 253 31.32 -5.73 20.37
C LEU A 253 31.43 -5.17 21.80
N ASP A 254 31.82 -6.04 22.73
CA ASP A 254 32.07 -5.73 24.14
C ASP A 254 33.30 -4.83 24.33
N ASN A 255 33.18 -3.96 25.34
CA ASN A 255 34.20 -3.05 25.85
C ASN A 255 35.37 -3.78 26.52
N VAL A 256 36.59 -3.32 26.23
CA VAL A 256 37.80 -3.64 26.99
C VAL A 256 38.27 -2.39 27.74
N ASN A 257 38.57 -2.58 29.04
CA ASN A 257 39.42 -1.80 29.95
C ASN A 257 38.93 -0.43 30.47
N THR A 258 39.22 0.02 31.69
CA THR A 258 39.53 -0.50 33.05
C THR A 258 39.78 0.76 33.90
N ASN A 259 39.28 0.83 35.15
CA ASN A 259 39.93 1.41 36.35
C ASN A 259 38.88 1.69 37.47
N THR A 260 38.75 0.79 38.46
CA THR A 260 39.29 0.83 39.85
C THR A 260 38.64 1.81 40.83
N ALA A 261 37.79 1.29 41.75
CA ALA A 261 37.89 1.45 43.21
C ALA A 261 36.88 0.53 43.97
N PRO A 262 37.14 0.12 45.22
CA PRO A 262 36.55 -1.09 45.84
C PRO A 262 35.54 -0.81 46.98
N SER A 263 34.59 -1.73 47.23
CA SER A 263 34.30 -2.28 48.58
C SER A 263 33.10 -3.27 48.63
N THR A 264 33.36 -4.41 49.29
CA THR A 264 32.49 -5.26 50.16
C THR A 264 31.25 -6.02 49.61
N SER A 265 31.47 -7.34 49.37
CA SER A 265 30.76 -8.58 49.84
C SER A 265 29.22 -8.68 50.01
N PRO A 266 28.58 -9.90 50.05
CA PRO A 266 28.86 -11.21 49.44
C PRO A 266 27.63 -11.91 48.73
N ARG A 267 27.93 -12.97 47.95
CA ARG A 267 27.17 -14.19 47.49
C ARG A 267 25.78 -14.54 48.12
N PRO A 268 24.91 -15.44 47.54
CA PRO A 268 25.23 -16.56 46.62
C PRO A 268 24.23 -16.90 45.46
N SER A 269 24.75 -17.64 44.48
CA SER A 269 24.00 -18.52 43.53
C SER A 269 23.79 -19.92 44.16
N PRO A 270 22.83 -20.77 43.71
CA PRO A 270 23.10 -21.74 42.62
C PRO A 270 21.89 -21.98 41.68
N SER A 271 22.08 -22.17 40.36
CA SER A 271 22.27 -23.44 39.60
C SER A 271 21.16 -24.51 39.70
N ALA A 272 20.60 -24.88 38.53
CA ALA A 272 20.27 -26.23 38.02
C ALA A 272 19.01 -26.19 37.12
N ALA A 273 19.15 -26.36 35.79
CA ALA A 273 19.03 -27.63 35.07
C ALA A 273 17.58 -28.15 35.01
N VAL A 274 16.94 -28.03 33.84
CA VAL A 274 15.67 -28.70 33.52
C VAL A 274 15.89 -29.61 32.32
N THR A 275 15.87 -30.91 32.61
CA THR A 275 15.75 -32.02 31.68
C THR A 275 14.38 -32.03 31.02
N SER A 276 14.34 -31.98 29.69
CA SER A 276 13.15 -32.20 28.87
C SER A 276 12.87 -33.70 28.76
N VAL A 277 11.69 -34.12 29.22
CA VAL A 277 11.10 -35.42 28.90
C VAL A 277 9.79 -35.12 28.18
N GLU A 278 9.78 -35.41 26.87
CA GLU A 278 8.57 -35.45 26.06
C GLU A 278 7.80 -36.73 26.41
N GLU A 279 6.58 -36.59 26.93
CA GLU A 279 5.62 -37.69 27.00
C GLU A 279 4.38 -37.27 26.22
N SER A 280 4.23 -37.95 25.08
CA SER A 280 3.14 -37.82 24.14
C SER A 280 1.91 -38.52 24.71
N LEU A 281 0.80 -37.79 24.90
CA LEU A 281 -0.49 -38.36 25.24
C LEU A 281 -1.56 -37.85 24.27
N THR A 282 -2.05 -38.79 23.47
CA THR A 282 -3.28 -38.75 22.69
C THR A 282 -4.48 -38.44 23.59
N PHE A 283 -5.21 -37.38 23.28
CA PHE A 283 -6.49 -37.08 23.93
C PHE A 283 -7.64 -37.31 22.96
N ASP A 284 -8.61 -38.09 23.44
CA ASP A 284 -9.89 -38.39 22.82
C ASP A 284 -10.72 -37.14 22.53
N GLU A 285 -11.45 -37.25 21.42
CA GLU A 285 -12.32 -36.26 20.80
C GLU A 285 -13.63 -36.15 21.59
N ASP A 286 -13.71 -35.21 22.53
CA ASP A 286 -14.97 -34.83 23.17
C ASP A 286 -15.59 -33.62 22.47
N VAL A 287 -16.82 -33.86 22.01
CA VAL A 287 -17.72 -33.01 21.23
C VAL A 287 -17.94 -31.66 21.91
N PHE A 288 -17.35 -30.59 21.33
CA PHE A 288 -17.74 -29.22 21.64
C PHE A 288 -19.02 -28.85 20.88
N PRO A 289 -20.00 -28.20 21.51
CA PRO A 289 -21.12 -27.61 20.79
C PRO A 289 -20.60 -26.47 19.93
N GLU A 290 -20.82 -26.62 18.63
CA GLU A 290 -20.50 -25.69 17.57
C GLU A 290 -21.19 -24.33 17.84
N ILE A 291 -20.46 -23.39 18.44
CA ILE A 291 -20.85 -21.98 18.42
C ILE A 291 -20.97 -21.63 16.94
N PRO A 292 -22.10 -21.07 16.45
CA PRO A 292 -22.21 -20.65 15.07
C PRO A 292 -21.10 -19.65 14.79
N ARG A 293 -20.02 -20.12 14.19
CA ARG A 293 -19.09 -19.27 13.47
C ARG A 293 -19.97 -18.67 12.39
N ALA A 294 -20.40 -17.43 12.61
CA ALA A 294 -20.82 -16.59 11.51
C ALA A 294 -19.62 -16.56 10.57
N ASN A 295 -19.63 -17.48 9.61
CA ASN A 295 -18.76 -17.52 8.45
C ASN A 295 -19.15 -16.34 7.54
N ALA A 296 -19.15 -15.13 8.10
CA ALA A 296 -18.68 -14.00 7.32
C ALA A 296 -17.17 -14.21 7.25
N THR A 297 -16.74 -15.08 6.33
CA THR A 297 -15.53 -14.82 5.58
C THR A 297 -15.73 -13.42 4.98
N PHE A 298 -15.46 -12.39 5.78
CA PHE A 298 -15.02 -11.12 5.27
C PHE A 298 -13.76 -11.51 4.51
N ASP A 299 -13.97 -11.69 3.22
CA ASP A 299 -12.92 -11.95 2.27
C ASP A 299 -11.89 -10.85 2.48
N ASP A 300 -10.80 -11.21 3.17
CA ASP A 300 -9.61 -10.38 3.39
C ASP A 300 -8.85 -10.18 2.07
N SER A 301 -9.50 -10.44 0.93
CA SER A 301 -9.33 -9.74 -0.33
C SER A 301 -9.72 -8.26 -0.15
N ASP A 302 -9.08 -7.59 0.81
CA ASP A 302 -8.75 -6.17 0.82
C ASP A 302 -7.78 -5.88 -0.35
N GLY A 303 -8.08 -6.42 -1.54
CA GLY A 303 -7.24 -6.30 -2.70
C GLY A 303 -7.13 -4.84 -3.06
N GLU A 304 -5.94 -4.27 -2.87
CA GLU A 304 -5.42 -3.09 -3.54
C GLU A 304 -6.06 -2.97 -4.93
N TYR A 305 -7.14 -2.20 -5.03
CA TYR A 305 -7.86 -2.03 -6.28
C TYR A 305 -7.12 -0.93 -7.02
N MET A 306 -6.12 -1.36 -7.78
CA MET A 306 -5.53 -0.51 -8.80
C MET A 306 -6.65 -0.08 -9.75
N ARG A 307 -6.70 1.22 -10.03
CA ARG A 307 -7.70 1.81 -10.92
C ARG A 307 -6.99 2.65 -11.95
N THR A 308 -7.30 2.40 -13.21
CA THR A 308 -6.76 3.18 -14.33
C THR A 308 -7.71 4.33 -14.64
N TRP A 309 -7.18 5.54 -14.60
CA TRP A 309 -7.85 6.78 -14.93
C TRP A 309 -7.33 7.30 -16.26
N THR A 310 -8.20 7.39 -17.26
CA THR A 310 -7.87 7.92 -18.57
C THR A 310 -8.08 9.44 -18.58
N SER A 311 -7.08 10.18 -19.04
CA SER A 311 -7.11 11.64 -19.17
C SER A 311 -8.32 12.13 -19.98
N PRO A 312 -8.90 13.28 -19.64
CA PRO A 312 -10.10 13.80 -20.29
C PRO A 312 -9.80 14.36 -21.68
N ASN A 313 -10.85 14.48 -22.49
CA ASN A 313 -10.81 15.08 -23.84
C ASN A 313 -10.84 16.62 -23.81
N LEU A 314 -9.94 17.25 -23.05
CA LEU A 314 -9.81 18.71 -23.00
C LEU A 314 -8.80 19.21 -24.05
N PRO A 315 -8.97 20.43 -24.60
CA PRO A 315 -7.98 21.03 -25.49
C PRO A 315 -6.74 21.51 -24.72
N ASN A 316 -5.59 21.52 -25.38
CA ASN A 316 -4.30 22.01 -24.85
C ASN A 316 -4.36 23.40 -24.20
N PRO A 317 -4.99 24.44 -24.78
CA PRO A 317 -5.11 25.74 -24.10
C PRO A 317 -5.80 25.64 -22.74
N GLU A 318 -6.79 24.77 -22.60
CA GLU A 318 -7.49 24.57 -21.34
C GLU A 318 -6.60 23.84 -20.32
N PHE A 319 -5.94 22.74 -20.72
CA PHE A 319 -4.95 22.09 -19.85
C PHE A 319 -3.86 23.05 -19.38
N VAL A 320 -3.37 23.96 -20.24
CA VAL A 320 -2.39 24.98 -19.84
C VAL A 320 -2.96 25.90 -18.76
N SER A 321 -4.22 26.32 -18.91
CA SER A 321 -4.90 27.12 -17.89
C SER A 321 -5.01 26.35 -16.56
N LEU A 322 -5.46 25.10 -16.60
CA LEU A 322 -5.62 24.26 -15.40
C LEU A 322 -4.28 23.96 -14.72
N VAL A 323 -3.22 23.68 -15.48
CA VAL A 323 -1.86 23.44 -14.96
C VAL A 323 -1.32 24.66 -14.23
N SER A 324 -1.71 25.87 -14.62
CA SER A 324 -1.24 27.11 -13.98
C SER A 324 -1.77 27.32 -12.55
N LEU A 325 -2.81 26.57 -12.15
CA LEU A 325 -3.39 26.61 -10.81
C LEU A 325 -2.53 25.91 -9.75
N PHE A 326 -1.64 25.00 -10.17
CA PHE A 326 -0.88 24.20 -9.22
C PHE A 326 0.20 25.04 -8.50
N PRO A 327 0.33 24.90 -7.17
CA PRO A 327 1.29 25.67 -6.41
C PRO A 327 2.72 25.25 -6.74
N ALA A 328 3.66 26.18 -6.55
CA ALA A 328 5.06 26.00 -6.95
C ALA A 328 5.73 24.76 -6.32
N PHE A 329 5.34 24.34 -5.11
CA PHE A 329 5.95 23.18 -4.46
C PHE A 329 5.61 21.85 -5.17
N VAL A 330 4.46 21.77 -5.85
CA VAL A 330 4.11 20.62 -6.72
C VAL A 330 4.90 20.69 -8.02
N THR A 331 4.97 21.87 -8.63
CA THR A 331 5.51 22.04 -9.99
C THR A 331 7.04 22.12 -10.06
N ARG A 332 7.73 22.25 -8.92
CA ARG A 332 9.21 22.28 -8.83
C ARG A 332 9.87 20.93 -9.09
N ARG A 333 9.14 19.81 -8.92
CA ARG A 333 9.72 18.48 -9.14
C ARG A 333 9.91 18.23 -10.64
N PRO A 334 11.05 17.65 -11.06
CA PRO A 334 11.32 17.41 -12.47
C PRO A 334 10.30 16.43 -13.02
N LEU A 335 9.59 16.84 -14.08
CA LEU A 335 8.59 16.02 -14.74
C LEU A 335 9.26 14.90 -15.56
N PRO A 336 9.02 13.61 -15.25
CA PRO A 336 9.47 12.51 -16.09
C PRO A 336 8.74 12.54 -17.42
N ARG A 337 9.46 12.19 -18.48
CA ARG A 337 8.98 12.21 -19.86
C ARG A 337 8.80 10.79 -20.36
N PHE A 338 7.82 10.57 -21.23
CA PHE A 338 7.67 9.30 -21.93
C PHE A 338 8.89 9.05 -22.83
N PRO A 339 9.33 7.77 -22.96
CA PRO A 339 10.41 7.44 -23.87
C PRO A 339 10.01 7.80 -25.30
N ILE A 340 10.93 8.42 -26.03
CA ILE A 340 10.74 8.73 -27.43
C ILE A 340 11.25 7.54 -28.21
N SER A 341 10.38 6.90 -29.01
CA SER A 341 10.81 5.89 -29.96
C SER A 341 11.72 6.55 -31.00
N ASP A 342 13.02 6.26 -30.97
CA ASP A 342 13.92 6.72 -32.02
C ASP A 342 13.66 5.85 -33.27
N PRO A 343 13.14 6.42 -34.38
CA PRO A 343 12.86 5.66 -35.59
C PRO A 343 14.13 5.02 -36.20
N ARG A 344 15.33 5.40 -35.73
CA ARG A 344 16.60 4.84 -36.19
C ARG A 344 17.00 3.55 -35.46
N ARG A 345 16.42 3.23 -34.32
CA ARG A 345 16.58 1.93 -33.66
C ARG A 345 15.43 1.04 -34.12
N GLN A 346 15.68 0.24 -35.15
CA GLN A 346 14.78 -0.87 -35.48
C GLN A 346 14.62 -1.73 -34.23
N ALA A 347 13.38 -2.00 -33.84
CA ALA A 347 13.11 -2.90 -32.73
C ALA A 347 13.70 -4.26 -33.10
N ASP A 348 14.69 -4.72 -32.33
CA ASP A 348 15.21 -6.08 -32.48
C ASP A 348 14.05 -7.04 -32.26
N ILE A 349 13.66 -7.74 -33.32
CA ILE A 349 12.53 -8.68 -33.37
C ILE A 349 12.68 -9.84 -32.38
N GLU A 350 13.88 -10.09 -31.87
CA GLU A 350 14.15 -11.11 -30.84
C GLU A 350 13.86 -10.65 -29.40
N GLN A 351 13.68 -9.34 -29.18
CA GLN A 351 13.21 -8.84 -27.90
C GLN A 351 11.69 -8.97 -27.89
N GLY A 352 11.21 -10.12 -27.39
CA GLY A 352 9.78 -10.44 -27.29
C GLY A 352 8.98 -9.22 -26.87
N GLU A 353 7.86 -8.99 -27.56
CA GLU A 353 6.95 -7.89 -27.28
C GLU A 353 6.39 -8.12 -25.87
N ASP A 354 7.10 -7.62 -24.86
CA ASP A 354 6.65 -7.68 -23.48
C ASP A 354 5.29 -6.98 -23.48
N GLU A 355 4.24 -7.77 -23.29
CA GLU A 355 2.82 -7.39 -23.40
C GLU A 355 2.44 -6.25 -22.44
N ARG A 356 3.39 -5.85 -21.58
CA ARG A 356 3.31 -4.77 -20.59
C ARG A 356 4.10 -3.52 -20.95
N GLY A 357 4.90 -3.54 -22.03
CA GLY A 357 5.70 -2.39 -22.47
C GLY A 357 6.42 -1.70 -21.31
N GLU A 358 7.10 -2.47 -20.44
CA GLU A 358 7.64 -1.98 -19.16
C GLU A 358 8.58 -0.78 -19.32
N GLY A 359 9.14 -0.57 -20.51
CA GLY A 359 9.92 0.62 -20.86
C GLY A 359 9.12 1.90 -21.15
N LYS A 360 7.79 1.84 -21.29
CA LYS A 360 6.90 2.97 -21.66
C LYS A 360 6.12 3.56 -20.48
N GLN A 361 6.27 2.99 -19.29
CA GLN A 361 5.61 3.44 -18.07
C GLN A 361 6.49 4.47 -17.32
N ILE A 362 5.87 5.52 -16.81
CA ILE A 362 6.52 6.49 -15.91
C ILE A 362 5.86 6.42 -14.54
N ARG A 363 6.63 6.64 -13.48
CA ARG A 363 6.12 6.74 -12.10
C ARG A 363 6.34 8.15 -11.58
N PHE A 364 5.27 8.81 -11.16
CA PHE A 364 5.35 10.16 -10.62
C PHE A 364 4.17 10.48 -9.70
N GLY A 365 4.46 11.12 -8.57
CA GLY A 365 3.47 11.34 -7.52
C GLY A 365 2.88 10.00 -7.07
N THR A 366 1.56 9.93 -7.04
CA THR A 366 0.84 8.68 -6.84
C THR A 366 0.74 7.89 -8.13
N GLY A 367 1.17 6.63 -8.10
CA GLY A 367 0.89 5.67 -9.17
C GLY A 367 1.78 5.78 -10.40
N CYS A 368 1.32 5.16 -11.48
CA CYS A 368 2.07 5.01 -12.72
C CYS A 368 1.24 5.49 -13.92
N MET A 369 1.91 6.00 -14.94
CA MET A 369 1.27 6.55 -16.13
C MET A 369 1.88 5.98 -17.39
N TRP A 370 1.08 5.83 -18.43
CA TRP A 370 1.50 5.42 -19.77
C TRP A 370 0.61 6.05 -20.84
N ILE A 371 1.09 6.04 -22.08
CA ILE A 371 0.32 6.52 -23.22
C ILE A 371 -0.72 5.46 -23.58
N SER A 372 -1.99 5.84 -23.55
CA SER A 372 -3.12 5.00 -23.97
C SER A 372 -3.13 4.85 -25.50
N PRO A 373 -3.61 3.72 -26.04
CA PRO A 373 -3.91 3.61 -27.48
C PRO A 373 -5.07 4.52 -27.91
N LYS A 374 -5.81 5.14 -26.98
CA LYS A 374 -6.93 6.03 -27.28
C LYS A 374 -6.43 7.39 -27.78
N GLU A 375 -6.88 7.76 -28.98
CA GLU A 375 -6.65 9.08 -29.54
C GLU A 375 -7.52 10.15 -28.84
N ARG A 376 -7.04 11.39 -28.87
CA ARG A 376 -7.80 12.56 -28.42
C ARG A 376 -8.77 13.02 -29.49
N ALA A 377 -9.81 13.71 -29.06
CA ALA A 377 -10.76 14.34 -29.96
C ALA A 377 -10.08 15.35 -30.91
N GLU A 378 -10.69 15.53 -32.09
CA GLU A 378 -10.27 16.54 -33.06
C GLU A 378 -10.23 17.94 -32.42
N GLY A 379 -9.29 18.78 -32.86
CA GLY A 379 -9.16 20.13 -32.33
C GLY A 379 -8.48 20.22 -30.95
N PHE A 380 -7.96 19.11 -30.39
CA PHE A 380 -7.25 19.11 -29.10
C PHE A 380 -6.09 20.11 -29.03
N GLN A 381 -5.43 20.42 -30.15
CA GLN A 381 -4.35 21.41 -30.21
C GLN A 381 -4.85 22.86 -30.05
N GLY A 382 -6.17 23.06 -29.98
CA GLY A 382 -6.83 24.35 -30.04
C GLY A 382 -7.11 24.82 -31.48
N GLY A 383 -7.85 25.93 -31.58
CA GLY A 383 -8.14 26.59 -32.85
C GLY A 383 -6.90 27.17 -33.53
N TRP A 384 -7.03 27.54 -34.80
CA TRP A 384 -5.94 28.07 -35.62
C TRP A 384 -5.19 29.24 -34.95
N TRP A 385 -5.91 30.18 -34.33
CA TRP A 385 -5.31 31.32 -33.63
C TRP A 385 -4.48 30.92 -32.41
N THR A 386 -4.91 29.89 -31.67
CA THR A 386 -4.16 29.35 -30.54
C THR A 386 -2.88 28.67 -31.02
N ARG A 387 -2.95 27.92 -32.12
CA ARG A 387 -1.78 27.30 -32.74
C ARG A 387 -0.80 28.35 -33.25
N PHE A 388 -1.30 29.43 -33.85
CA PHE A 388 -0.49 30.56 -34.29
C PHE A 388 0.21 31.25 -33.11
N ARG A 389 -0.49 31.52 -32.01
CA ARG A 389 0.12 32.11 -30.79
C ARG A 389 1.18 31.19 -30.16
N LEU A 390 0.92 29.89 -30.09
CA LEU A 390 1.89 28.91 -29.57
C LEU A 390 3.11 28.79 -30.48
N TRP A 391 2.92 28.78 -31.80
CA TRP A 391 4.00 28.83 -32.78
C TRP A 391 4.82 30.11 -32.69
N TRP A 392 4.15 31.26 -32.55
CA TRP A 392 4.81 32.57 -32.40
C TRP A 392 5.66 32.61 -31.14
N ARG A 393 5.10 32.22 -29.98
CA ARG A 393 5.86 32.12 -28.72
C ARG A 393 7.04 31.17 -28.83
N ARG A 394 6.93 30.07 -29.58
CA ARG A 394 8.03 29.12 -29.78
C ARG A 394 9.14 29.68 -30.69
N THR A 395 8.78 30.53 -31.64
CA THR A 395 9.72 31.05 -32.66
C THR A 395 10.43 32.32 -32.19
N PHE A 396 9.76 33.16 -31.38
CA PHE A 396 10.22 34.51 -31.04
C PHE A 396 10.43 34.77 -29.54
N CYS A 397 10.20 33.79 -28.67
CA CYS A 397 10.50 33.85 -27.23
C CYS A 397 11.29 32.61 -26.84
#